data_AF-A0AAD9JRP8-F1
#
_entry.id   AF-A0AAD9JRP8-F1
#
_cell.length_a   1.000
_cell.length_b   1.000
_cell.length_c   1.000
_cell.angle_alpha   90.00
_cell.angle_beta   90.00
_cell.angle_gamma   90.00
#
_symmetry.space_group_name_H-M   'P 1'
#
loop_
_entity.id
_entity.type
_entity.pdbx_description
1 polymer ?
#
loop_
_entity_poly.entity_id
_entity_poly.type
_entity_poly.pdbx_seq_one_letter_code
_entity_poly.pdbx_strand_id
1 'polypeptide(L)'
;MHHLTFIRLYYLKEHNTIINQVIGLLDFTPDALDEGSVFHPAKYTPFSQLFTKAAEWIKHNPSVHVTNIQSVDTKHRKRSENHGHRFNTEKMFEYRIEERFRAFFLRLGYVINTNTNLNKLTLHSPPYNSTNLNKLTPPSSSSPNLQCRTYLPYKKATGYENITEILQRVDVAIQDTGARVFHVETVPMPEWITKPELCEKGERTFFDGEWYFVADQDGNERGPYRYTLIYAIRVYYEGLPPDYDVPRKPSTKRRHCCLIL
;
A
#
# COMPACT_ATOMS: atom_id res chain seq x y z
N MET A 1 11.18 6.38 27.29
CA MET A 1 9.97 5.83 26.64
C MET A 1 10.41 4.59 25.88
N HIS A 2 9.90 3.41 26.24
CA HIS A 2 10.26 2.16 25.56
C HIS A 2 9.23 1.86 24.47
N HIS A 3 9.70 1.57 23.26
CA HIS A 3 8.85 1.14 22.15
C HIS A 3 8.93 -0.38 22.04
N LEU A 4 7.76 -1.03 21.97
CA LEU A 4 7.65 -2.48 21.78
C LEU A 4 7.09 -2.74 20.39
N THR A 5 7.87 -3.38 19.53
CA THR A 5 7.48 -3.75 18.17
C THR A 5 7.27 -5.25 18.10
N PHE A 6 6.11 -5.67 17.62
CA PHE A 6 5.81 -7.08 17.36
C PHE A 6 5.91 -7.36 15.87
N ILE A 7 6.68 -8.37 15.50
CA ILE A 7 6.66 -8.95 14.16
C ILE A 7 5.99 -10.31 14.28
N ARG A 8 4.91 -10.51 13.52
CA ARG A 8 4.23 -11.81 13.45
C ARG A 8 4.63 -12.50 12.16
N LEU A 9 5.15 -13.71 12.30
CA LEU A 9 5.58 -14.55 11.18
C LEU A 9 4.69 -15.79 11.13
N TYR A 10 4.10 -16.02 9.97
CA TYR A 10 3.38 -17.23 9.65
C TYR A 10 4.17 -17.99 8.60
N TYR A 11 4.38 -19.29 8.81
CA TYR A 11 5.13 -20.12 7.87
C TYR A 11 4.53 -21.52 7.83
N LEU A 12 4.67 -22.18 6.68
CA LEU A 12 4.34 -23.58 6.51
C LEU A 12 5.58 -24.42 6.83
N LYS A 13 5.44 -25.36 7.76
CA LYS A 13 6.51 -26.31 8.07
C LYS A 13 6.42 -27.48 7.10
N GLU A 14 7.36 -27.57 6.17
CA GLU A 14 7.55 -28.78 5.37
C GLU A 14 8.26 -29.86 6.21
N HIS A 15 7.83 -31.11 6.06
CA HIS A 15 8.47 -32.23 6.75
C HIS A 15 9.82 -32.53 6.07
N ASN A 16 10.89 -32.55 6.86
CA ASN A 16 12.25 -33.04 6.52
C ASN A 16 13.23 -32.12 5.77
N THR A 17 12.90 -30.85 5.50
CA THR A 17 13.86 -29.90 4.90
C THR A 17 14.06 -28.69 5.80
N ILE A 18 15.28 -28.51 6.32
CA ILE A 18 15.66 -27.24 6.97
C ILE A 18 16.13 -26.29 5.87
N ILE A 19 15.38 -25.22 5.65
CA ILE A 19 15.78 -24.14 4.74
C ILE A 19 16.23 -22.97 5.59
N ASN A 20 17.50 -22.59 5.46
CA ASN A 20 18.03 -21.40 6.10
C ASN A 20 17.68 -20.18 5.24
N GLN A 21 16.87 -19.29 5.78
CA GLN A 21 16.42 -18.08 5.09
C GLN A 21 16.56 -16.86 6.01
N VAL A 22 16.92 -15.73 5.41
CA VAL A 22 16.80 -14.41 6.05
C VAL A 22 15.46 -13.82 5.63
N ILE A 23 14.64 -13.46 6.62
CA ILE A 23 13.39 -12.74 6.40
C ILE A 23 13.68 -11.26 6.60
N GLY A 24 13.24 -10.43 5.66
CA GLY A 24 13.39 -8.99 5.71
C GLY A 24 12.08 -8.25 5.47
N LEU A 25 12.03 -7.02 5.97
CA LEU A 25 10.98 -6.04 5.69
C LEU A 25 11.65 -4.79 5.16
N LEU A 26 11.10 -4.22 4.10
CA LEU A 26 11.60 -2.99 3.50
C LEU A 26 10.46 -2.01 3.24
N ASP A 27 10.66 -0.77 3.66
CA ASP A 27 9.66 0.30 3.50
C ASP A 27 10.05 1.25 2.38
N PHE A 28 9.09 1.53 1.50
CA PHE A 28 9.18 2.55 0.46
C PHE A 28 8.24 3.68 0.81
N THR A 29 8.80 4.82 1.18
CA THR A 29 8.05 6.01 1.58
C THR A 29 7.84 6.97 0.40
N PRO A 30 6.78 7.78 0.43
CA PRO A 30 6.59 8.84 -0.55
C PRO A 30 7.72 9.87 -0.48
N ASP A 31 8.19 10.37 -1.62
CA ASP A 31 9.11 11.53 -1.61
C ASP A 31 8.28 12.81 -1.44
N ALA A 32 8.82 13.76 -0.70
CA ALA A 32 8.28 15.12 -0.68
C ALA A 32 8.57 15.78 -2.03
N LEU A 33 7.51 16.16 -2.75
CA LEU A 33 7.60 16.98 -3.96
C LEU A 33 7.58 18.48 -3.62
N ASP A 34 6.88 18.81 -2.53
CA ASP A 34 6.72 20.15 -1.98
C ASP A 34 6.52 19.98 -0.47
N GLU A 35 7.36 20.60 0.36
CA GLU A 35 7.22 20.51 1.82
C GLU A 35 5.95 21.22 2.34
N GLY A 36 5.29 22.01 1.50
CA GLY A 36 4.16 22.81 1.91
C GLY A 36 4.58 24.07 2.65
N SER A 37 3.58 24.84 3.06
CA SER A 37 3.75 25.98 3.95
C SER A 37 2.48 26.15 4.80
N VAL A 38 2.44 27.20 5.62
CA VAL A 38 1.21 27.61 6.32
C VAL A 38 0.07 27.87 5.32
N PHE A 39 0.38 28.29 4.09
CA PHE A 39 -0.60 28.70 3.09
C PHE A 39 -0.99 27.60 2.08
N HIS A 40 -0.13 26.62 1.77
CA HIS A 40 -0.49 25.46 0.94
C HIS A 40 -0.03 24.13 1.56
N PRO A 41 -0.75 23.02 1.33
CA PRO A 41 -0.37 21.73 1.90
C PRO A 41 0.91 21.19 1.25
N ALA A 42 1.61 20.31 1.98
CA ALA A 42 2.70 19.52 1.44
C ALA A 42 2.19 18.60 0.32
N LYS A 43 3.03 18.34 -0.68
CA LYS A 43 2.75 17.42 -1.77
C LYS A 43 3.79 16.32 -1.78
N TYR A 44 3.33 15.12 -2.03
CA TYR A 44 4.17 13.94 -2.08
C TYR A 44 3.93 13.17 -3.37
N THR A 45 4.88 12.30 -3.70
CA THR A 45 4.76 11.38 -4.83
C THR A 45 3.49 10.54 -4.72
N PRO A 46 2.82 10.23 -5.84
CA PRO A 46 1.63 9.36 -5.85
C PRO A 46 1.98 7.94 -5.39
N PHE A 47 0.96 7.17 -4.98
CA PHE A 47 1.15 5.83 -4.40
C PHE A 47 1.74 4.85 -5.41
N SER A 48 1.38 5.01 -6.69
CA SER A 48 1.94 4.25 -7.82
C SER A 48 3.46 4.35 -7.91
N GLN A 49 4.05 5.50 -7.56
CA GLN A 49 5.50 5.67 -7.63
C GLN A 49 6.25 4.80 -6.60
N LEU A 50 5.58 4.38 -5.51
CA LEU A 50 6.17 3.45 -4.54
C LEU A 50 6.40 2.07 -5.16
N PHE A 51 5.54 1.64 -6.08
CA PHE A 51 5.72 0.39 -6.82
C PHE A 51 6.87 0.46 -7.79
N THR A 52 7.06 1.59 -8.46
CA THR A 52 8.23 1.81 -9.32
C THR A 52 9.51 1.66 -8.51
N LYS A 53 9.60 2.32 -7.33
CA LYS A 53 10.75 2.18 -6.43
C LYS A 53 10.97 0.74 -5.96
N ALA A 54 9.90 0.04 -5.61
CA ALA A 54 9.98 -1.35 -5.18
C ALA A 54 10.44 -2.27 -6.31
N ALA A 55 9.88 -2.12 -7.52
CA ALA A 55 10.27 -2.90 -8.69
C ALA A 55 11.74 -2.66 -9.08
N GLU A 56 12.20 -1.41 -9.01
CA GLU A 56 13.61 -1.06 -9.20
C GLU A 56 14.51 -1.71 -8.15
N TRP A 57 14.14 -1.68 -6.87
CA TRP A 57 14.93 -2.32 -5.83
C TRP A 57 15.01 -3.84 -6.03
N ILE A 58 13.91 -4.52 -6.35
CA ILE A 58 13.92 -5.97 -6.63
C ILE A 58 14.81 -6.28 -7.82
N LYS A 59 14.75 -5.48 -8.89
CA LYS A 59 15.60 -5.65 -10.08
C LYS A 59 17.09 -5.66 -9.73
N HIS A 60 17.51 -4.84 -8.77
CA HIS A 60 18.91 -4.78 -8.31
C HIS A 60 19.25 -5.87 -7.26
N ASN A 61 18.25 -6.59 -6.74
CA ASN A 61 18.41 -7.61 -5.72
C ASN A 61 17.79 -8.96 -6.18
N PRO A 62 18.32 -9.60 -7.23
CA PRO A 62 17.70 -10.79 -7.83
C PRO A 62 17.66 -12.04 -6.94
N SER A 63 18.44 -12.07 -5.84
CA SER A 63 18.39 -13.13 -4.83
C SER A 63 17.21 -13.01 -3.87
N VAL A 64 16.52 -11.87 -3.89
CA VAL A 64 15.37 -11.60 -3.02
C VAL A 64 14.12 -12.25 -3.60
N HIS A 65 13.36 -12.92 -2.74
CA HIS A 65 12.06 -13.47 -3.08
C HIS A 65 10.99 -12.71 -2.30
N VAL A 66 10.20 -11.91 -3.01
CA VAL A 66 9.08 -11.18 -2.41
C VAL A 66 8.01 -12.16 -1.97
N THR A 67 7.61 -12.04 -0.71
CA THR A 67 6.59 -12.87 -0.07
C THR A 67 5.33 -12.10 0.29
N ASN A 68 5.45 -10.80 0.55
CA ASN A 68 4.33 -9.95 0.89
C ASN A 68 4.55 -8.52 0.39
N ILE A 69 3.47 -7.84 0.02
CA ILE A 69 3.46 -6.40 -0.23
C ILE A 69 2.20 -5.85 0.39
N GLN A 70 2.30 -4.86 1.26
CA GLN A 70 1.13 -4.27 1.91
C GLN A 70 1.26 -2.75 1.94
N SER A 71 0.12 -2.06 1.96
CA SER A 71 0.14 -0.64 2.29
C SER A 71 0.03 -0.47 3.79
N VAL A 72 0.87 0.40 4.31
CA VAL A 72 0.89 0.72 5.72
C VAL A 72 0.47 2.15 5.86
N ASP A 73 -0.58 2.38 6.63
CA ASP A 73 -0.94 3.71 7.05
C ASP A 73 -0.14 4.11 8.29
N THR A 74 0.39 5.32 8.27
CA THR A 74 0.91 5.98 9.44
C THR A 74 0.20 7.32 9.60
N LYS A 75 -0.13 7.65 10.83
CA LYS A 75 -0.74 8.93 11.15
C LYS A 75 0.37 9.96 11.33
N HIS A 76 0.19 11.13 10.72
CA HIS A 76 1.18 12.21 10.73
C HIS A 76 0.71 13.40 11.56
N ARG A 77 1.62 13.94 12.38
CA ARG A 77 1.42 15.17 13.14
C ARG A 77 1.33 16.41 12.23
N LYS A 78 0.80 17.49 12.81
CA LYS A 78 0.42 18.74 12.15
C LYS A 78 1.51 19.31 11.24
N ARG A 79 1.02 20.04 10.23
CA ARG A 79 1.67 20.77 9.13
C ARG A 79 2.89 21.65 9.48
N SER A 80 3.13 21.98 10.75
CA SER A 80 4.20 22.88 11.21
C SER A 80 5.45 22.18 11.75
N GLU A 81 5.41 20.86 12.00
CA GLU A 81 6.56 20.09 12.52
C GLU A 81 7.34 19.36 11.40
N ASN A 82 7.04 19.64 10.13
CA ASN A 82 7.42 18.78 8.99
C ASN A 82 8.51 19.34 8.06
N HIS A 83 9.21 20.42 8.39
CA HIS A 83 10.35 20.84 7.55
C HIS A 83 11.44 19.75 7.58
N GLY A 84 11.63 19.06 6.46
CA GLY A 84 12.65 18.02 6.27
C GLY A 84 12.50 16.72 7.06
N HIS A 85 11.42 16.48 7.82
CA HIS A 85 11.32 15.28 8.65
C HIS A 85 10.93 14.03 7.84
N ARG A 86 11.81 13.03 7.88
CA ARG A 86 11.61 11.70 7.28
C ARG A 86 10.40 10.99 7.92
N PHE A 87 9.68 10.21 7.11
CA PHE A 87 8.66 9.27 7.58
C PHE A 87 9.28 8.31 8.59
N ASN A 88 8.80 8.33 9.84
CA ASN A 88 9.18 7.33 10.82
C ASN A 88 8.23 6.13 10.69
N THR A 89 8.62 5.16 9.87
CA THR A 89 7.82 3.96 9.59
C THR A 89 7.76 2.97 10.77
N GLU A 90 8.58 3.19 11.80
CA GLU A 90 8.59 2.40 13.04
C GLU A 90 7.44 2.80 14.00
N LYS A 91 6.85 3.99 13.81
CA LYS A 91 5.74 4.51 14.63
C LYS A 91 4.34 4.14 14.13
N MET A 92 4.25 3.21 13.20
CA MET A 92 3.01 2.75 12.54
C MET A 92 1.86 2.37 13.48
N PHE A 93 2.14 1.92 14.71
CA PHE A 93 1.11 1.48 15.67
C PHE A 93 0.71 2.53 16.70
N GLU A 94 1.22 3.76 16.60
CA GLU A 94 0.87 4.80 17.56
C GLU A 94 -0.52 5.37 17.23
N TYR A 95 -1.52 4.98 18.01
CA TYR A 95 -2.87 5.51 17.84
C TYR A 95 -2.92 6.96 18.36
N ARG A 96 -3.03 7.93 17.44
CA ARG A 96 -3.30 9.33 17.81
C ARG A 96 -4.59 9.83 17.17
N ILE A 97 -5.53 10.33 17.98
CA ILE A 97 -6.81 10.89 17.51
C ILE A 97 -6.58 12.30 16.92
N GLU A 98 -5.59 13.03 17.44
CA GLU A 98 -5.28 14.41 17.08
C GLU A 98 -4.60 14.57 15.70
N GLU A 99 -4.20 13.47 15.08
CA GLU A 99 -3.47 13.47 13.81
C GLU A 99 -4.42 13.51 12.62
N ARG A 100 -4.34 14.62 11.87
CA ARG A 100 -5.30 14.98 10.80
C ARG A 100 -5.02 14.29 9.47
N PHE A 101 -3.80 13.80 9.27
CA PHE A 101 -3.35 13.29 7.98
C PHE A 101 -2.89 11.84 8.09
N ARG A 102 -3.30 11.03 7.12
CA ARG A 102 -2.77 9.68 6.90
C ARG A 102 -1.79 9.72 5.76
N ALA A 103 -0.63 9.12 5.97
CA ALA A 103 0.29 8.81 4.90
C ALA A 103 0.35 7.30 4.72
N PHE A 104 0.30 6.87 3.45
CA PHE A 104 0.50 5.49 3.06
C PHE A 104 1.91 5.31 2.53
N PHE A 105 2.61 4.31 3.04
CA PHE A 105 3.84 3.81 2.46
C PHE A 105 3.68 2.33 2.09
N LEU A 106 4.59 1.83 1.26
CA LEU A 106 4.57 0.44 0.81
C LEU A 106 5.58 -0.35 1.65
N ARG A 107 5.15 -1.43 2.30
CA ARG A 107 6.04 -2.37 3.00
C ARG A 107 6.13 -3.65 2.19
N LEU A 108 7.36 -4.00 1.81
CA LEU A 108 7.70 -5.21 1.08
C LEU A 108 8.32 -6.21 2.07
N GLY A 109 7.67 -7.36 2.22
CA GLY A 109 8.21 -8.52 2.92
C GLY A 109 8.92 -9.44 1.94
N TYR A 110 10.11 -9.91 2.32
CA TYR A 110 10.91 -10.76 1.46
C TYR A 110 11.71 -11.80 2.22
N VAL A 111 12.15 -12.82 1.49
CA VAL A 111 13.11 -13.81 1.97
C VAL A 111 14.32 -13.92 1.06
N ILE A 112 15.47 -14.29 1.63
CA ILE A 112 16.71 -14.58 0.93
C ILE A 112 17.18 -15.97 1.39
N ASN A 113 17.46 -16.87 0.45
CA ASN A 113 18.03 -18.16 0.78
C ASN A 113 19.52 -18.00 1.14
N THR A 114 19.95 -18.48 2.30
CA THR A 114 21.34 -18.31 2.75
C THR A 114 22.29 -19.35 2.18
N ASN A 115 21.76 -20.42 1.57
CA ASN A 115 22.58 -21.45 0.93
C ASN A 115 23.32 -20.91 -0.31
N THR A 116 22.91 -19.74 -0.83
CA THR A 116 23.68 -18.94 -1.79
C THR A 116 24.61 -17.98 -1.05
N ASN A 117 25.87 -18.39 -0.82
CA ASN A 117 27.02 -17.58 -0.36
C ASN A 117 26.67 -16.27 0.41
N LEU A 118 26.44 -16.39 1.72
CA LEU A 118 26.21 -15.28 2.66
C LEU A 118 27.23 -14.11 2.57
N ASN A 119 28.45 -14.38 2.10
CA ASN A 119 29.54 -13.40 2.01
C ASN A 119 29.33 -12.29 0.96
N LYS A 120 28.22 -12.32 0.20
CA LYS A 120 27.86 -11.28 -0.79
C LYS A 120 26.58 -10.50 -0.46
N LEU A 121 25.96 -10.72 0.69
CA LEU A 121 24.80 -9.93 1.10
C LEU A 121 25.23 -8.57 1.66
N THR A 122 25.72 -7.70 0.79
CA THR A 122 25.59 -6.26 1.04
C THR A 122 24.11 -5.94 0.83
N LEU A 123 23.33 -6.02 1.91
CA LEU A 123 22.00 -5.44 1.96
C LEU A 123 22.18 -3.93 1.77
N HIS A 124 22.21 -3.50 0.51
CA HIS A 124 22.13 -2.09 0.19
C HIS A 124 20.71 -1.68 0.59
N SER A 125 20.61 -0.96 1.71
CA SER A 125 19.44 -0.11 1.97
C SER A 125 19.13 0.63 0.67
N PRO A 126 17.85 0.76 0.26
CA PRO A 126 17.52 1.49 -0.96
C PRO A 126 18.24 2.84 -0.95
N PRO A 127 18.85 3.26 -2.07
CA PRO A 127 19.61 4.50 -2.09
C PRO A 127 18.66 5.64 -1.70
N TYR A 128 18.80 6.11 -0.46
CA TYR A 128 17.93 7.15 0.12
C TYR A 128 18.24 8.55 -0.46
N ASN A 129 18.89 8.63 -1.62
CA ASN A 129 19.26 9.90 -2.23
C ASN A 129 18.26 10.21 -3.34
N SER A 130 17.23 10.98 -2.99
CA SER A 130 16.15 11.48 -3.85
C SER A 130 16.58 12.37 -5.03
N THR A 131 17.88 12.57 -5.27
CA THR A 131 18.39 13.57 -6.19
C THR A 131 18.86 13.06 -7.56
N ASN A 132 18.82 11.75 -7.84
CA ASN A 132 19.36 11.22 -9.11
C ASN A 132 18.48 10.15 -9.80
N LEU A 133 17.16 10.32 -9.84
CA LEU A 133 16.28 9.44 -10.64
C LEU A 133 16.30 9.77 -12.15
N ASN A 134 16.85 10.92 -12.56
CA ASN A 134 16.77 11.42 -13.94
C ASN A 134 17.89 10.94 -14.89
N LYS A 135 18.70 9.94 -14.52
CA LYS A 135 19.89 9.52 -15.31
C LYS A 135 20.03 8.01 -15.58
N LEU A 136 18.92 7.27 -15.70
CA LEU A 136 18.98 5.84 -16.05
C LEU A 136 18.27 5.56 -17.39
N THR A 137 19.06 5.16 -18.39
CA THR A 137 18.64 4.62 -19.70
C THR A 137 18.97 3.12 -19.81
N PRO A 138 18.42 2.40 -20.81
CA PRO A 138 17.16 1.66 -20.77
C PRO A 138 17.34 0.16 -20.41
N PRO A 139 16.26 -0.58 -20.07
CA PRO A 139 16.38 -1.91 -19.47
C PRO A 139 16.10 -3.09 -20.43
N SER A 140 16.94 -4.13 -20.34
CA SER A 140 16.59 -5.55 -20.55
C SER A 140 17.43 -6.37 -19.55
N SER A 141 16.97 -7.41 -18.84
CA SER A 141 15.77 -8.26 -18.86
C SER A 141 14.77 -7.93 -17.73
N SER A 142 13.51 -8.29 -17.97
CA SER A 142 12.26 -7.78 -17.37
C SER A 142 12.32 -7.45 -15.87
N SER A 143 12.20 -6.15 -15.53
CA SER A 143 11.82 -5.74 -14.18
C SER A 143 10.52 -6.45 -13.78
N PRO A 144 10.36 -6.86 -12.51
CA PRO A 144 9.10 -7.42 -12.05
C PRO A 144 7.99 -6.40 -12.26
N ASN A 145 6.90 -6.83 -12.90
CA ASN A 145 5.76 -5.96 -13.18
C ASN A 145 4.85 -5.89 -11.94
N LEU A 146 5.33 -5.22 -10.89
CA LEU A 146 4.56 -5.01 -9.68
C LEU A 146 3.40 -4.04 -9.94
N GLN A 147 2.21 -4.46 -9.56
CA GLN A 147 0.98 -3.70 -9.75
C GLN A 147 0.17 -3.67 -8.46
N CYS A 148 -0.63 -2.62 -8.33
CA CYS A 148 -1.64 -2.49 -7.28
C CYS A 148 -2.93 -2.03 -7.89
N ARG A 149 -4.03 -2.66 -7.46
CA ARG A 149 -5.37 -2.26 -7.87
C ARG A 149 -6.29 -2.24 -6.67
N THR A 150 -7.03 -1.14 -6.55
CA THR A 150 -8.10 -0.98 -5.57
C THR A 150 -9.44 -1.17 -6.25
N TYR A 151 -10.22 -2.11 -5.71
CA TYR A 151 -11.57 -2.44 -6.11
C TYR A 151 -12.54 -1.78 -5.14
N LEU A 152 -13.12 -0.65 -5.59
CA LEU A 152 -14.17 0.03 -4.86
C LEU A 152 -15.47 -0.80 -4.94
N PRO A 153 -16.33 -0.78 -3.89
CA PRO A 153 -17.66 -1.37 -3.95
C PRO A 153 -18.53 -0.63 -4.98
N TYR A 154 -19.26 -1.37 -5.81
CA TYR A 154 -20.26 -0.73 -6.67
C TYR A 154 -21.48 -0.27 -5.88
N LYS A 155 -22.04 0.89 -6.27
CA LYS A 155 -23.30 1.39 -5.72
C LYS A 155 -24.47 0.64 -6.36
N LYS A 156 -25.36 0.14 -5.52
CA LYS A 156 -26.61 -0.57 -5.83
C LYS A 156 -27.82 0.26 -5.39
N ALA A 157 -29.00 -0.11 -5.87
CA ALA A 157 -30.25 0.51 -5.40
C ALA A 157 -30.45 0.37 -3.87
N THR A 158 -29.94 -0.71 -3.28
CA THR A 158 -30.09 -1.03 -1.85
C THR A 158 -28.87 -0.64 -1.00
N GLY A 159 -27.87 0.05 -1.56
CA GLY A 159 -26.63 0.40 -0.84
C GLY A 159 -25.38 0.14 -1.67
N TYR A 160 -24.36 -0.48 -1.07
CA TYR A 160 -23.11 -0.84 -1.74
C TYR A 160 -22.95 -2.35 -1.85
N GLU A 161 -22.09 -2.82 -2.76
CA GLU A 161 -21.57 -4.19 -2.70
C GLU A 161 -20.99 -4.50 -1.33
N ASN A 162 -21.26 -5.70 -0.83
CA ASN A 162 -20.59 -6.20 0.37
C ASN A 162 -19.20 -6.77 0.01
N ILE A 163 -18.35 -6.99 1.03
CA ILE A 163 -16.97 -7.48 0.85
C ILE A 163 -16.92 -8.79 0.06
N THR A 164 -17.85 -9.72 0.31
CA THR A 164 -17.89 -11.01 -0.40
C THR A 164 -18.10 -10.83 -1.90
N GLU A 165 -18.98 -9.90 -2.30
CA GLU A 165 -19.24 -9.61 -3.71
C GLU A 165 -18.04 -8.96 -4.38
N ILE A 166 -17.33 -8.05 -3.69
CA ILE A 166 -16.11 -7.44 -4.20
C ILE A 166 -15.03 -8.51 -4.38
N LEU A 167 -14.82 -9.38 -3.40
CA LEU A 167 -13.83 -10.46 -3.46
C LEU A 167 -14.10 -11.44 -4.61
N GLN A 168 -15.37 -11.77 -4.89
CA GLN A 168 -15.72 -12.59 -6.05
C GLN A 168 -15.33 -11.92 -7.37
N ARG A 169 -15.55 -10.61 -7.48
CA ARG A 169 -15.14 -9.83 -8.66
C ARG A 169 -13.63 -9.73 -8.80
N VAL A 170 -12.92 -9.56 -7.69
CA VAL A 170 -11.45 -9.58 -7.62
C VAL A 170 -10.91 -10.94 -8.09
N ASP A 171 -11.44 -12.04 -7.58
CA ASP A 171 -11.00 -13.39 -7.91
C ASP A 171 -11.11 -13.66 -9.42
N VAL A 172 -12.25 -13.35 -10.02
CA VAL A 172 -12.45 -13.46 -11.48
C VAL A 172 -11.44 -12.60 -12.24
N ALA A 173 -11.25 -11.34 -11.82
CA ALA A 173 -10.34 -10.41 -12.51
C ALA A 173 -8.87 -10.87 -12.45
N ILE A 174 -8.43 -11.45 -11.33
CA ILE A 174 -7.06 -11.94 -11.15
C ILE A 174 -6.84 -13.27 -11.87
N GLN A 175 -7.82 -14.18 -11.85
CA GLN A 175 -7.71 -15.46 -12.56
C GLN A 175 -7.54 -15.26 -14.08
N ASP A 176 -8.22 -14.26 -14.66
CA ASP A 176 -8.14 -13.94 -16.08
C ASP A 176 -6.72 -13.49 -16.52
N THR A 177 -5.90 -12.95 -15.62
CA THR A 177 -4.55 -12.47 -15.94
C THR A 177 -3.45 -13.48 -15.67
N GLY A 178 -3.73 -14.52 -14.87
CA GLY A 178 -2.71 -15.41 -14.33
C GLY A 178 -1.69 -14.70 -13.42
N ALA A 179 -2.03 -13.51 -12.92
CA ALA A 179 -1.13 -12.72 -12.09
C ALA A 179 -0.83 -13.42 -10.77
N ARG A 180 0.42 -13.31 -10.32
CA ARG A 180 0.83 -13.80 -9.01
C ARG A 180 0.42 -12.77 -7.96
N VAL A 181 -0.52 -13.13 -7.09
CA VAL A 181 -0.94 -12.26 -5.98
C VAL A 181 0.05 -12.36 -4.83
N PHE A 182 0.54 -11.21 -4.35
CA PHE A 182 1.35 -11.11 -3.14
C PHE A 182 0.48 -10.91 -1.90
N HIS A 183 -0.55 -10.08 -2.02
CA HIS A 183 -1.40 -9.73 -0.89
C HIS A 183 -2.76 -9.19 -1.35
N VAL A 184 -3.75 -9.37 -0.48
CA VAL A 184 -5.07 -8.77 -0.60
C VAL A 184 -5.43 -8.19 0.75
N GLU A 185 -5.80 -6.91 0.79
CA GLU A 185 -6.17 -6.24 2.03
C GLU A 185 -7.49 -5.48 1.87
N THR A 186 -8.15 -5.24 3.00
CA THR A 186 -9.31 -4.36 3.07
C THR A 186 -8.85 -2.98 3.51
N VAL A 187 -9.09 -1.97 2.67
CA VAL A 187 -8.67 -0.59 2.95
C VAL A 187 -9.90 0.26 3.24
N PRO A 188 -9.99 0.89 4.43
CA PRO A 188 -11.02 1.88 4.68
C PRO A 188 -10.70 3.15 3.90
N MET A 189 -11.63 3.58 3.06
CA MET A 189 -11.50 4.81 2.29
C MET A 189 -12.68 5.74 2.57
N PRO A 190 -12.47 7.06 2.65
CA PRO A 190 -13.57 8.00 2.74
C PRO A 190 -14.51 7.87 1.52
N GLU A 191 -15.82 7.89 1.74
CA GLU A 191 -16.83 7.72 0.68
C GLU A 191 -16.65 8.71 -0.47
N TRP A 192 -16.18 9.93 -0.20
CA TRP A 192 -15.96 10.93 -1.24
C TRP A 192 -14.93 10.50 -2.30
N ILE A 193 -14.10 9.48 -2.05
CA ILE A 193 -13.16 8.94 -3.03
C ILE A 193 -13.87 8.28 -4.21
N THR A 194 -15.13 7.86 -4.07
CA THR A 194 -15.92 7.26 -5.16
C THR A 194 -16.42 8.30 -6.15
N LYS A 195 -16.17 9.59 -5.92
CA LYS A 195 -16.55 10.64 -6.86
C LYS A 195 -15.63 10.59 -8.08
N PRO A 196 -16.16 10.49 -9.31
CA PRO A 196 -15.37 10.32 -10.53
C PRO A 196 -14.23 11.34 -10.69
N GLU A 197 -14.51 12.61 -10.38
CA GLU A 197 -13.56 13.75 -10.44
C GLU A 197 -12.31 13.56 -9.55
N LEU A 198 -12.41 12.73 -8.52
CA LEU A 198 -11.32 12.44 -7.59
C LEU A 198 -10.60 11.14 -7.92
N CYS A 199 -11.26 10.19 -8.59
CA CYS A 199 -10.64 8.97 -9.12
C CYS A 199 -9.59 9.27 -10.20
N GLU A 200 -9.83 10.28 -11.05
CA GLU A 200 -8.92 10.67 -12.14
C GLU A 200 -7.55 11.16 -11.67
N LYS A 201 -7.44 11.58 -10.40
CA LYS A 201 -6.17 12.09 -9.83
C LYS A 201 -5.25 10.98 -9.29
N GLY A 202 -5.62 9.72 -9.46
CA GLY A 202 -4.83 8.56 -9.02
C GLY A 202 -4.85 8.30 -7.51
N GLU A 203 -4.33 7.14 -7.10
CA GLU A 203 -4.19 6.82 -5.67
C GLU A 203 -3.18 7.75 -5.00
N ARG A 204 -3.68 8.59 -4.09
CA ARG A 204 -2.85 9.50 -3.30
C ARG A 204 -2.12 8.72 -2.21
N THR A 205 -0.93 9.17 -1.86
CA THR A 205 -0.20 8.70 -0.66
C THR A 205 -0.73 9.37 0.60
N PHE A 206 -1.42 10.50 0.47
CA PHE A 206 -1.97 11.26 1.58
C PHE A 206 -3.48 11.39 1.49
N PHE A 207 -4.14 11.18 2.62
CA PHE A 207 -5.57 11.37 2.78
C PHE A 207 -5.83 12.22 4.02
N ASP A 208 -6.86 13.05 3.93
CA ASP A 208 -7.50 13.57 5.13
C ASP A 208 -7.93 12.34 5.97
N GLY A 209 -7.55 12.33 7.24
CA GLY A 209 -7.76 11.17 8.11
C GLY A 209 -9.23 10.83 8.27
N GLU A 210 -9.52 9.73 8.98
CA GLU A 210 -10.91 9.32 9.28
C GLU A 210 -11.71 10.37 10.04
N TRP A 211 -11.02 11.32 10.69
CA TRP A 211 -11.61 12.32 11.54
C TRP A 211 -11.37 13.72 10.99
N TYR A 212 -12.40 14.57 11.08
CA TYR A 212 -12.32 15.97 10.72
C TYR A 212 -12.89 16.85 11.83
N PHE A 213 -12.50 18.12 11.80
CA PHE A 213 -12.97 19.16 12.69
C PHE A 213 -13.62 20.25 11.85
N VAL A 214 -14.64 20.90 12.39
CA VAL A 214 -15.36 21.99 11.73
C VAL A 214 -15.19 23.24 12.58
N ALA A 215 -14.85 24.37 11.97
CA ALA A 215 -14.85 25.64 12.67
C ALA A 215 -16.30 26.10 12.88
N ASP A 216 -16.65 26.52 14.09
CA ASP A 216 -17.93 27.18 14.33
C ASP A 216 -17.92 28.66 13.92
N GLN A 217 -19.05 29.34 14.13
CA GLN A 217 -19.22 30.75 13.73
C GLN A 217 -18.22 31.69 14.43
N ASP A 218 -17.70 31.28 15.59
CA ASP A 218 -16.73 32.03 16.39
C ASP A 218 -15.28 31.63 16.06
N GLY A 219 -15.09 30.73 15.09
CA GLY A 219 -13.77 30.22 14.69
C GLY A 219 -13.20 29.14 15.61
N ASN A 220 -13.97 28.64 16.59
CA ASN A 220 -13.53 27.56 17.46
C ASN A 220 -13.67 26.21 16.75
N GLU A 221 -12.68 25.32 16.91
CA GLU A 221 -12.75 23.97 16.35
C GLU A 221 -13.74 23.09 17.13
N ARG A 222 -14.72 22.51 16.43
CA ARG A 222 -15.65 21.48 16.95
C ARG A 222 -15.35 20.12 16.32
N GLY A 223 -15.51 19.05 17.10
CA GLY A 223 -15.25 17.66 16.68
C GLY A 223 -14.65 16.81 17.81
N PRO A 224 -14.05 15.64 17.50
CA PRO A 224 -13.83 15.09 16.16
C PRO A 224 -15.11 14.45 15.56
N TYR A 225 -15.36 14.70 14.27
CA TYR A 225 -16.38 14.00 13.49
C TYR A 225 -15.73 12.94 12.60
N ARG A 226 -16.43 11.83 12.34
CA ARG A 226 -15.91 10.75 11.49
C ARG A 226 -16.49 10.83 10.09
N TYR A 227 -15.66 10.70 9.06
CA TYR A 227 -16.16 10.50 7.70
C TYR A 227 -16.89 9.15 7.56
N THR A 228 -17.88 9.10 6.68
CA THR A 228 -18.40 7.83 6.19
C THR A 228 -17.29 7.11 5.44
N LEU A 229 -17.03 5.87 5.85
CA LEU A 229 -16.01 5.02 5.22
C LEU A 229 -16.69 3.96 4.38
N ILE A 230 -16.12 3.73 3.20
CA ILE A 230 -16.36 2.54 2.40
C ILE A 230 -15.16 1.62 2.54
N TYR A 231 -15.41 0.32 2.50
CA TYR A 231 -14.35 -0.68 2.52
C TYR A 231 -14.08 -1.13 1.09
N ALA A 232 -12.88 -0.82 0.61
CA ALA A 232 -12.39 -1.27 -0.68
C ALA A 232 -11.48 -2.49 -0.51
N ILE A 233 -11.34 -3.30 -1.56
CA ILE A 233 -10.36 -4.38 -1.60
C ILE A 233 -9.17 -3.94 -2.43
N ARG A 234 -7.98 -3.95 -1.85
CA ARG A 234 -6.74 -3.65 -2.56
C ARG A 234 -5.95 -4.94 -2.79
N VAL A 235 -5.46 -5.10 -4.01
CA VAL A 235 -4.74 -6.30 -4.46
C VAL A 235 -3.37 -5.91 -4.98
N TYR A 236 -2.36 -6.60 -4.47
CA TYR A 236 -0.96 -6.46 -4.85
C TYR A 236 -0.55 -7.69 -5.65
N TYR A 237 -0.05 -7.50 -6.86
CA TYR A 237 0.24 -8.61 -7.75
C TYR A 237 1.41 -8.32 -8.68
N GLU A 238 2.01 -9.38 -9.21
CA GLU A 238 2.96 -9.34 -10.30
C GLU A 238 2.30 -9.89 -11.56
N GLY A 239 2.32 -9.10 -12.63
CA GLY A 239 1.75 -9.49 -13.93
C GLY A 239 1.03 -8.35 -14.64
N LEU A 240 0.35 -8.70 -15.72
CA LEU A 240 -0.46 -7.73 -16.47
C LEU A 240 -1.69 -7.30 -15.65
N PRO A 241 -2.09 -6.02 -15.74
CA PRO A 241 -3.30 -5.57 -15.10
C PRO A 241 -4.52 -6.26 -15.73
N PRO A 242 -5.60 -6.52 -14.95
CA PRO A 242 -6.84 -7.05 -15.51
C PRO A 242 -7.44 -6.05 -16.50
N ASP A 243 -7.81 -6.54 -17.69
CA ASP A 243 -8.29 -5.75 -18.83
C ASP A 243 -9.66 -5.08 -18.63
N TYR A 244 -10.30 -5.26 -17.46
CA TYR A 244 -11.69 -4.84 -17.23
C TYR A 244 -11.80 -3.76 -16.16
N ASP A 245 -12.26 -2.56 -16.52
CA ASP A 245 -12.97 -1.64 -15.62
C ASP A 245 -14.49 -1.89 -15.59
N VAL A 246 -14.99 -2.82 -16.41
CA VAL A 246 -16.42 -3.06 -16.58
C VAL A 246 -16.89 -4.21 -15.68
N PRO A 247 -17.94 -4.02 -14.86
CA PRO A 247 -18.54 -5.08 -14.06
C PRO A 247 -19.00 -6.24 -14.96
N ARG A 248 -18.30 -7.37 -14.93
CA ARG A 248 -18.88 -8.63 -15.41
C ARG A 248 -19.85 -9.14 -14.35
N LYS A 249 -21.09 -9.47 -14.75
CA LYS A 249 -22.02 -10.17 -13.85
C LYS A 249 -21.32 -11.46 -13.38
N PRO A 250 -21.29 -11.75 -12.06
CA PRO A 250 -20.70 -12.98 -11.57
C PRO A 250 -21.38 -14.17 -12.25
N SER A 251 -20.57 -15.07 -12.84
CA SER A 251 -21.11 -16.30 -13.40
C SER A 251 -21.74 -17.10 -12.26
N THR A 252 -22.95 -17.62 -12.46
CA THR A 252 -23.73 -18.35 -11.45
C THR A 252 -23.12 -19.69 -11.01
N LYS A 253 -21.91 -20.04 -11.48
CA LYS A 253 -21.19 -21.23 -11.04
C LYS A 253 -20.53 -20.96 -9.68
N ARG A 254 -21.27 -21.26 -8.61
CA ARG A 254 -20.70 -21.40 -7.25
C ARG A 254 -19.55 -22.39 -7.29
N ARG A 255 -18.32 -21.91 -7.09
CA ARG A 255 -17.17 -22.74 -6.74
C ARG A 255 -16.78 -22.43 -5.31
N HIS A 256 -16.48 -23.47 -4.55
CA HIS A 256 -16.06 -23.37 -3.16
C HIS A 256 -14.67 -22.74 -3.10
N CYS A 257 -14.59 -21.42 -2.91
CA CYS A 257 -13.33 -20.77 -2.53
C CYS A 257 -13.10 -20.95 -1.03
N CYS A 258 -11.96 -21.52 -0.67
CA CYS A 258 -11.45 -21.48 0.69
C CYS A 258 -11.09 -20.03 1.02
N LEU A 259 -11.90 -19.37 1.84
CA LEU A 259 -11.52 -18.14 2.53
C LEU A 259 -10.45 -18.50 3.57
N ILE A 260 -9.22 -18.08 3.34
CA ILE A 260 -8.22 -17.94 4.41
C ILE A 260 -8.47 -16.55 5.00
N LEU A 261 -9.13 -16.53 6.17
CA LEU A 261 -9.28 -15.35 7.03
C LEU A 261 -8.02 -15.14 7.88
#